data_AF-A0A523BJ80-F1
#
_entry.id   AF-A0A523BJ80-F1
#
_cell.length_a   1.000
_cell.length_b   1.000
_cell.length_c   1.000
_cell.angle_alpha   90.00
_cell.angle_beta   90.00
_cell.angle_gamma   90.00
#
_symmetry.space_group_name_H-M   'P 1'
#
loop_
_entity.id
_entity.type
_entity.pdbx_description
1 polymer ?
#
loop_
_entity_poly.entity_id
_entity_poly.type
_entity_poly.pdbx_seq_one_letter_code
_entity_poly.pdbx_strand_id
1 'polypeptide(L)' 'MNAQDRKVSKAHEALMGLVIGDAFGMPTTSYTPAIIKKLLGEVGDFLDAPSGHPLHSGLKAGIVTDDTEIAILIAKIKNS' A
#
# COMPACT_ATOMS: atom_id res chain seq x y z
N MET A 1 7.17 -28.75 5.84
CA MET A 1 7.66 -27.37 6.01
C MET A 1 8.10 -27.18 7.45
N ASN A 2 9.36 -26.85 7.70
CA ASN A 2 9.88 -26.74 9.07
C ASN A 2 9.43 -25.41 9.73
N ALA A 3 9.70 -25.23 11.03
CA ALA A 3 9.27 -24.05 11.77
C ALA A 3 9.89 -22.74 11.24
N GLN A 4 11.11 -22.80 10.69
CA GLN A 4 11.79 -21.66 10.09
C GLN A 4 11.16 -21.28 8.75
N ASP A 5 10.90 -22.27 7.88
CA ASP A 5 10.21 -22.08 6.61
C ASP A 5 8.83 -21.44 6.81
N ARG A 6 8.10 -21.84 7.87
CA ARG A 6 6.81 -21.25 8.23
C ARG A 6 6.93 -19.79 8.66
N LYS A 7 7.98 -19.42 9.38
CA LYS A 7 8.22 -18.02 9.78
C LYS A 7 8.55 -17.14 8.57
N VAL A 8 9.38 -17.65 7.66
CA VAL A 8 9.74 -16.95 6.42
C VAL A 8 8.50 -16.77 5.53
N SER A 9 7.67 -17.80 5.35
CA SER A 9 6.41 -17.71 4.61
C SER A 9 5.50 -16.62 5.17
N LYS A 10 5.30 -16.60 6.50
CA LYS A 10 4.48 -15.58 7.16
C LYS A 10 5.03 -14.16 7.00
N ALA A 11 6.35 -14.00 7.09
CA ALA A 11 6.98 -12.69 6.89
C ALA A 11 6.78 -12.19 5.45
N HIS A 12 6.92 -13.08 4.47
CA HIS A 12 6.66 -12.77 3.07
C HIS A 12 5.18 -12.42 2.83
N GLU A 13 4.25 -13.25 3.32
CA GLU A 13 2.80 -12.99 3.23
C GLU A 13 2.42 -11.64 3.85
N ALA A 14 2.98 -11.31 5.02
CA ALA A 14 2.76 -10.02 5.67
C ALA A 14 3.30 -8.84 4.83
N LEU A 15 4.49 -9.00 4.23
CA LEU A 15 5.08 -7.97 3.38
C LEU A 15 4.27 -7.75 2.09
N MET A 16 3.75 -8.84 1.50
CA MET A 16 2.83 -8.74 0.37
C MET A 16 1.53 -8.03 0.74
N GLY A 17 0.97 -8.34 1.92
CA GLY A 17 -0.20 -7.66 2.44
C GLY A 17 0.02 -6.15 2.65
N LEU A 18 1.20 -5.77 3.14
CA LEU A 18 1.60 -4.36 3.27
C LEU A 18 1.63 -3.67 1.90
N VAL A 19 2.37 -4.23 0.94
CA VAL A 19 2.54 -3.65 -0.41
C VAL A 19 1.20 -3.49 -1.12
N ILE A 20 0.35 -4.52 -1.07
CA ILE A 20 -0.98 -4.48 -1.69
C ILE A 20 -1.89 -3.48 -0.99
N GLY A 21 -1.89 -3.48 0.35
CA GLY A 21 -2.73 -2.58 1.15
C GLY A 21 -2.36 -1.11 0.97
N ASP A 22 -1.07 -0.80 0.90
CA ASP A 22 -0.54 0.53 0.60
C ASP A 22 -1.04 1.02 -0.77
N ALA A 23 -0.76 0.26 -1.84
CA ALA A 23 -1.19 0.64 -3.19
C ALA A 23 -2.72 0.72 -3.37
N PHE A 24 -3.50 -0.10 -2.66
CA PHE A 24 -4.98 0.00 -2.64
C PHE A 24 -5.48 1.23 -1.86
N GLY A 25 -4.81 1.56 -0.76
CA GLY A 25 -5.17 2.68 0.12
C GLY A 25 -4.79 4.03 -0.48
N MET A 26 -3.68 4.08 -1.22
CA MET A 26 -3.07 5.27 -1.83
C MET A 26 -4.06 6.30 -2.41
N PRO A 27 -5.04 5.95 -3.28
CA PRO A 27 -5.96 6.93 -3.87
C PRO A 27 -7.02 7.46 -2.88
N THR A 28 -7.19 6.82 -1.73
CA THR A 28 -8.23 7.15 -0.72
C THR A 28 -7.69 7.87 0.51
N THR A 29 -6.36 7.93 0.67
CA THR A 29 -5.71 8.51 1.84
C THR A 29 -6.18 9.95 2.08
N SER A 30 -6.48 10.27 3.35
CA SER A 30 -6.99 11.58 3.78
C SER A 30 -8.40 11.95 3.29
N TYR A 31 -9.12 11.04 2.63
CA TYR A 31 -10.52 11.26 2.27
C TYR A 31 -11.50 10.58 3.23
N THR A 32 -12.68 11.18 3.35
CA THR A 32 -13.81 10.55 4.04
C THR A 32 -14.52 9.56 3.11
N PRO A 33 -15.29 8.59 3.64
CA PRO A 33 -16.07 7.66 2.80
C PRO A 33 -17.00 8.35 1.79
N ALA A 34 -17.57 9.50 2.15
CA ALA A 34 -18.40 10.29 1.24
C ALA A 34 -17.60 10.88 0.07
N ILE A 35 -16.37 11.34 0.33
CA ILE A 35 -15.46 11.86 -0.71
C ILE A 35 -14.98 10.71 -1.60
N ILE A 36 -14.58 9.58 -1.02
CA ILE A 36 -14.18 8.37 -1.77
C ILE A 36 -15.30 7.95 -2.72
N LYS A 37 -16.53 7.82 -2.22
CA LYS A 37 -17.67 7.45 -3.05
C LYS A 37 -17.96 8.46 -4.17
N LYS A 38 -17.73 9.76 -3.92
CA LYS A 38 -17.93 10.82 -4.91
C LYS A 38 -16.86 10.84 -6.00
N LEU A 39 -15.59 10.65 -5.64
CA LEU A 39 -14.46 10.80 -6.56
C LEU A 39 -14.05 9.49 -7.25
N LEU A 40 -14.15 8.37 -6.54
CA LEU A 40 -13.65 7.06 -6.95
C LEU A 40 -14.75 6.01 -7.10
N GLY A 41 -15.92 6.24 -6.50
CA GLY A 41 -17.01 5.27 -6.50
C GLY A 41 -16.73 4.12 -5.52
N GLU A 42 -16.73 2.89 -6.03
CA GLU A 42 -16.38 1.69 -5.27
C GLU A 42 -14.93 1.30 -5.54
N VAL A 43 -14.15 1.09 -4.49
CA VAL A 43 -12.74 0.69 -4.60
C VAL A 43 -12.67 -0.84 -4.61
N GLY A 44 -12.66 -1.41 -5.81
CA GLY A 44 -12.56 -2.86 -6.04
C GLY A 44 -11.28 -3.31 -6.75
N ASP A 45 -10.45 -2.36 -7.18
CA ASP A 45 -9.18 -2.58 -7.89
C ASP A 45 -8.19 -1.47 -7.52
N PHE A 46 -6.96 -1.55 -8.01
CA PHE A 46 -6.00 -0.46 -7.94
C PHE A 46 -6.47 0.72 -8.78
N LEU A 47 -6.54 1.91 -8.18
CA LEU A 47 -7.01 3.13 -8.85
C LEU A 47 -5.91 4.20 -8.90
N ASP A 48 -5.96 5.01 -9.96
CA ASP A 48 -5.19 6.25 -10.02
C ASP A 48 -5.60 7.19 -8.88
N ALA A 49 -4.65 7.94 -8.34
CA ALA A 49 -4.96 9.04 -7.43
C ALA A 49 -5.70 10.15 -8.20
N PRO A 50 -6.83 10.66 -7.69
CA PRO A 50 -7.53 11.78 -8.32
C PRO A 50 -6.61 12.99 -8.56
N SER A 51 -6.84 13.70 -9.66
CA SER A 51 -6.17 14.98 -9.89
C SER A 51 -6.48 15.94 -8.74
N GLY A 52 -5.44 16.51 -8.13
CA GLY A 52 -5.58 17.37 -6.95
C GLY A 52 -5.70 16.61 -5.62
N HIS A 53 -5.42 15.30 -5.61
CA HIS A 53 -5.32 14.54 -4.36
C HIS A 53 -4.27 15.16 -3.42
N PRO A 54 -4.57 15.35 -2.12
CA PRO A 54 -3.76 16.15 -1.21
C PRO A 54 -2.31 15.68 -1.08
N LEU A 55 -2.08 14.36 -1.13
CA LEU A 55 -0.75 13.75 -0.98
C LEU A 55 -0.22 13.13 -2.29
N HIS A 56 -1.06 12.38 -2.98
CA HIS A 56 -0.67 11.50 -4.09
C HIS A 56 -1.11 11.98 -5.48
N SER A 57 -1.43 13.26 -5.67
CA SER A 57 -1.96 13.77 -6.95
C SER A 57 -1.13 13.30 -8.16
N GLY A 58 -1.77 12.55 -9.06
CA GLY A 58 -1.15 12.06 -10.30
C GLY A 58 -0.42 10.72 -10.20
N LEU A 59 -0.34 10.11 -9.00
CA LEU A 59 0.14 8.73 -8.88
C LEU A 59 -0.81 7.76 -9.59
N LYS A 60 -0.22 6.73 -10.19
CA LYS A 60 -0.93 5.71 -10.97
C LYS A 60 -1.33 4.53 -10.11
N ALA A 61 -2.36 3.81 -10.58
CA ALA A 61 -2.80 2.56 -9.98
C ALA A 61 -1.62 1.61 -9.73
N GLY A 62 -1.56 1.04 -8.52
CA GLY A 62 -0.55 0.06 -8.13
C GLY A 62 0.77 0.65 -7.63
N ILE A 63 0.93 1.98 -7.62
CA ILE A 63 2.10 2.62 -7.03
C ILE A 63 1.97 2.62 -5.50
N VAL A 64 3.01 2.08 -4.85
CA VAL A 64 3.19 2.13 -3.38
C VAL A 64 3.65 3.50 -2.92
N THR A 65 3.45 3.83 -1.65
CA THR A 65 3.89 5.10 -1.07
C THR A 65 5.07 4.91 -0.10
N ASP A 66 5.36 5.97 0.65
CA ASP A 66 6.38 6.02 1.69
C ASP A 66 6.25 4.92 2.75
N ASP A 67 5.04 4.42 3.03
CA ASP A 67 4.80 3.31 3.94
C ASP A 67 5.60 2.05 3.53
N THR A 68 5.51 1.64 2.26
CA THR A 68 6.29 0.50 1.73
C THR A 68 7.78 0.82 1.64
N GLU A 69 8.13 2.03 1.19
CA GLU A 69 9.53 2.44 1.03
C GLU A 69 10.28 2.40 2.37
N ILE A 70 9.68 2.93 3.42
CA ILE A 70 10.24 2.94 4.78
C ILE A 70 10.31 1.52 5.35
N ALA A 71 9.28 0.70 5.14
CA ALA A 71 9.30 -0.69 5.60
C ALA A 71 10.46 -1.49 4.98
N ILE A 72 10.69 -1.35 3.67
CA ILE A 72 11.81 -1.99 2.98
C ILE A 72 13.15 -1.42 3.47
N LEU A 73 13.25 -0.11 3.69
CA LEU A 73 14.45 0.52 4.22
C LEU A 73 14.81 -0.04 5.61
N ILE A 74 13.84 -0.13 6.52
CA ILE A 74 14.04 -0.72 7.87
C ILE A 74 14.50 -2.17 7.77
N ALA A 75 13.89 -2.96 6.87
CA ALA A 75 14.29 -4.35 6.65
C ALA A 75 15.74 -4.48 6.18
N LYS A 76 16.25 -3.51 5.40
CA LYS A 76 17.65 -3.49 4.94
C LYS A 76 18.62 -3.09 6.05
N ILE A 77 18.26 -2.10 6.88
CA ILE A 77 19.12 -1.61 7.97
C ILE A 77 19.42 -2.69 9.02
N LYS A 78 18.45 -3.56 9.34
CA LYS A 78 18.66 -4.66 10.30
C LYS A 78 19.55 -5.80 9.79
N ASN A 79 19.85 -5.84 8.50
CA ASN A 79 20.70 -6.85 7.87
C ASN A 79 22.11 -6.32 7.51
N SER A 80 22.46 -5.11 7.96
CA SER A 80 23.79 -4.48 7.83
C SER A 80 24.56 -4.58 9.13
#